data_AF-A0A7S2XY95-F1
#
_entry.id   AF-A0A7S2XY95-F1
#
_cell.length_a   1.000
_cell.length_b   1.000
_cell.length_c   1.000
_cell.angle_alpha   90.00
_cell.angle_beta   90.00
_cell.angle_gamma   90.00
#
_symmetry.space_group_name_H-M   'P 1'
#
loop_
_entity.id
_entity.type
_entity.pdbx_description
1 polymer ?
#
loop_
_entity_poly.entity_id
_entity_poly.type
_entity_poly.pdbx_seq_one_letter_code
_entity_poly.pdbx_strand_id
1 'polypeptide(L)'
;RGSRMAAPFVLRMANMHHPTNEQGNTTIHMDRRRPIMSVIASKKVLVLDWINLDAYDPTSMHWVDHQSFLDLESDKNKKEVREGISLTSCLNAFTKEEQLEEADSWYCPNCKTHRSVTMKTSLWKTPDILVIHIKRFHCSARWREKIRTLVHFPHSGLEMAPWVCPDSTDRPAAARGPAHAHSSRGHLVYDLFGVVNHVGGMTGG
;
A
#
# COMPACT_ATOMS: atom_id res chain seq x y z
N ARG A 1 19.10 2.47 34.92
CA ARG A 1 18.68 1.18 34.31
C ARG A 1 17.32 1.42 33.66
N GLY A 2 17.29 1.68 32.36
CA GLY A 2 16.04 1.96 31.64
C GLY A 2 15.34 0.64 31.27
N SER A 3 14.12 0.44 31.77
CA SER A 3 13.27 -0.65 31.35
C SER A 3 13.03 -0.53 29.84
N ARG A 4 13.48 -1.52 29.06
CA ARG A 4 13.07 -1.64 27.65
C ARG A 4 11.56 -1.86 27.66
N MET A 5 10.78 -0.85 27.27
CA MET A 5 9.38 -1.07 26.94
C MET A 5 9.35 -2.12 25.82
N ALA A 6 8.60 -3.21 26.02
CA ALA A 6 8.34 -4.15 24.96
C ALA A 6 7.61 -3.42 23.83
N ALA A 7 7.98 -3.69 22.58
CA ALA A 7 7.26 -3.15 21.44
C ALA A 7 5.79 -3.58 21.53
N PRO A 8 4.82 -2.69 21.26
CA PRO A 8 3.38 -3.01 21.37
C PRO A 8 2.88 -3.92 20.25
N PHE A 9 3.79 -4.46 19.43
CA PHE A 9 3.50 -5.33 18.31
C PHE A 9 4.45 -6.53 18.28
N VAL A 10 3.98 -7.63 17.69
CA VAL A 10 4.78 -8.79 17.31
C VAL A 10 4.96 -8.77 15.80
N LEU A 11 6.20 -8.91 15.34
CA LEU A 11 6.50 -9.13 13.93
C LEU A 11 6.55 -10.65 13.68
N ARG A 12 5.66 -11.14 12.82
CA ARG A 12 5.59 -12.56 12.41
C ARG A 12 5.78 -12.69 10.91
N MET A 13 6.26 -13.84 10.47
CA MET A 13 6.33 -14.18 9.05
C MET A 13 5.26 -15.22 8.73
N ALA A 14 4.31 -14.86 7.87
CA ALA A 14 3.16 -15.69 7.55
C ALA A 14 3.14 -16.09 6.06
N ASN A 15 2.35 -17.10 5.73
CA ASN A 15 2.13 -17.51 4.34
C ASN A 15 1.22 -16.48 3.65
N MET A 16 1.58 -16.01 2.47
CA MET A 16 0.82 -15.01 1.70
C MET A 16 -0.63 -15.44 1.41
N HIS A 17 -0.88 -16.75 1.24
CA HIS A 17 -2.23 -17.26 0.96
C HIS A 17 -3.07 -17.47 2.22
N HIS A 18 -2.44 -17.60 3.39
CA HIS A 18 -3.09 -17.84 4.67
C HIS A 18 -2.39 -17.06 5.79
N PRO A 19 -2.44 -15.72 5.77
CA PRO A 19 -1.66 -14.88 6.68
C PRO A 19 -2.13 -14.98 8.14
N THR A 20 -3.35 -15.44 8.38
CA THR A 20 -3.95 -15.64 9.71
C THR A 20 -3.75 -17.05 10.27
N ASN A 21 -3.17 -17.99 9.50
CA ASN A 21 -2.98 -19.36 9.95
C ASN A 21 -1.70 -19.47 10.79
N GLU A 22 -1.86 -19.75 12.09
CA GLU A 22 -0.76 -19.75 13.07
C GLU A 22 0.18 -20.95 12.96
N GLN A 23 -0.22 -22.03 12.27
CA GLN A 23 0.52 -23.30 12.23
C GLN A 23 1.79 -23.27 11.36
N GLY A 24 2.12 -22.13 10.73
CA GLY A 24 3.36 -21.93 9.96
C GLY A 24 4.20 -20.74 10.43
N ASN A 25 3.87 -20.12 11.55
CA ASN A 25 4.49 -18.88 12.00
C ASN A 25 5.90 -19.12 12.55
N THR A 26 6.90 -18.49 11.94
CA THR A 26 8.24 -18.38 12.52
C THR A 26 8.40 -16.99 13.12
N THR A 27 8.61 -16.91 14.43
CA THR A 27 9.04 -15.66 15.07
C THR A 27 10.45 -15.34 14.59
N ILE A 28 10.60 -14.24 13.85
CA ILE A 28 11.91 -13.80 13.39
C ILE A 28 12.61 -13.12 14.58
N HIS A 29 13.59 -13.80 15.16
CA HIS A 29 14.58 -13.12 15.99
C HIS A 29 15.47 -12.31 15.05
N MET A 30 15.37 -10.98 15.12
CA MET A 30 16.23 -10.09 14.34
C MET A 30 17.67 -10.14 14.86
N ASP A 31 18.42 -11.15 14.42
CA ASP A 31 19.86 -11.20 14.57
C ASP A 31 20.50 -10.30 13.50
N ARG A 32 21.14 -9.21 13.94
CA ARG A 32 21.82 -8.24 13.08
C ARG A 32 22.94 -8.85 12.22
N ARG A 33 23.33 -10.10 12.46
CA ARG A 33 24.40 -10.81 11.73
C ARG A 33 23.90 -11.62 10.54
N ARG A 34 22.59 -11.81 10.36
CA ARG A 34 22.02 -12.57 9.23
C ARG A 34 21.12 -11.68 8.37
N PRO A 35 21.36 -11.58 7.05
CA PRO A 35 20.51 -10.78 6.18
C PRO A 35 19.10 -11.36 6.12
N ILE A 36 18.08 -10.52 6.34
CA ILE A 36 16.66 -10.92 6.39
C ILE A 36 16.19 -11.62 5.10
N MET A 37 16.84 -11.30 3.98
CA MET A 37 16.59 -11.89 2.66
C MET A 37 16.94 -13.38 2.58
N SER A 38 17.73 -13.91 3.51
CA SER A 38 17.97 -15.36 3.63
C SER A 38 16.79 -16.12 4.27
N VAL A 39 15.85 -15.39 4.87
CA VAL A 39 14.69 -15.93 5.60
C VAL A 39 13.38 -15.71 4.83
N ILE A 40 13.31 -14.64 4.03
CA ILE A 40 12.15 -14.27 3.21
C ILE A 40 12.23 -15.01 1.86
N ALA A 41 11.59 -16.18 1.77
CA ALA A 41 11.35 -16.88 0.51
C ALA A 41 10.12 -16.31 -0.21
N SER A 42 10.05 -16.49 -1.54
CA SER A 42 8.86 -16.19 -2.34
C SER A 42 7.62 -16.85 -1.72
N LYS A 43 6.52 -16.08 -1.56
CA LYS A 43 5.23 -16.46 -0.92
C LYS A 43 5.13 -16.30 0.61
N LYS A 44 6.05 -15.59 1.25
CA LYS A 44 5.93 -15.19 2.67
C LYS A 44 5.68 -13.69 2.80
N VAL A 45 4.86 -13.29 3.77
CA VAL A 45 4.57 -11.89 4.13
C VAL A 45 5.03 -11.62 5.56
N LEU A 46 5.45 -10.39 5.83
CA LEU A 46 5.66 -9.91 7.20
C LEU A 46 4.34 -9.38 7.74
N VAL A 47 3.93 -9.87 8.89
CA VAL A 47 2.72 -9.48 9.61
C VAL A 47 3.16 -8.74 10.87
N LEU A 48 2.64 -7.52 11.07
CA LEU A 48 2.76 -6.82 12.34
C LEU A 48 1.43 -6.96 13.08
N ASP A 49 1.43 -7.74 14.14
CA ASP A 49 0.26 -7.92 15.00
C ASP A 49 0.39 -7.04 16.23
N TRP A 50 -0.55 -6.14 16.43
CA TRP A 50 -0.60 -5.34 17.64
C TRP A 50 -1.08 -6.20 18.81
N ILE A 51 -0.33 -6.23 19.91
CA ILE A 51 -0.60 -7.14 21.05
C ILE A 51 -1.84 -6.70 21.83
N ASN A 52 -2.14 -5.40 21.79
CA ASN A 52 -3.26 -4.82 22.54
C ASN A 52 -3.99 -3.76 21.70
N LEU A 53 -5.04 -4.17 21.00
CA LEU A 53 -5.89 -3.24 20.24
C LEU A 53 -6.49 -2.13 21.12
N ASP A 54 -6.75 -2.40 22.40
CA ASP A 54 -7.28 -1.41 23.35
C ASP A 54 -6.27 -0.34 23.76
N ALA A 55 -4.98 -0.53 23.42
CA ALA A 55 -3.95 0.49 23.58
C ALA A 55 -3.94 1.52 22.43
N TYR A 56 -4.71 1.28 21.36
CA TYR A 56 -4.86 2.23 20.27
C TYR A 56 -5.96 3.25 20.62
N ASP A 57 -5.54 4.38 21.19
CA ASP A 57 -6.41 5.54 21.38
C ASP A 57 -6.20 6.53 20.22
N PRO A 58 -7.15 6.66 19.27
CA PRO A 58 -7.03 7.57 18.13
C PRO A 58 -6.98 9.04 18.56
N THR A 59 -7.45 9.40 19.77
CA THR A 59 -7.37 10.77 20.30
C THR A 59 -6.00 11.10 20.89
N SER A 60 -5.19 10.09 21.19
CA SER A 60 -3.80 10.22 21.66
C SER A 60 -2.76 10.25 20.53
N MET A 61 -3.20 10.19 19.26
CA MET A 61 -2.32 10.10 18.10
C MET A 61 -1.58 11.42 17.89
N HIS A 62 -0.34 11.49 18.39
CA HIS A 62 0.58 12.57 18.06
C HIS A 62 1.47 12.13 16.89
N TRP A 63 1.54 12.96 15.84
CA TRP A 63 2.49 12.73 14.75
C TRP A 63 3.91 12.82 15.31
N VAL A 64 4.72 11.80 15.03
CA VAL A 64 6.14 11.81 15.34
C VAL A 64 6.87 11.66 14.03
N ASP A 65 7.53 12.74 13.60
CA ASP A 65 8.39 12.68 12.45
C ASP A 65 9.59 11.80 12.77
N HIS A 66 9.69 10.69 12.04
CA HIS A 66 10.84 9.80 12.15
C HIS A 66 12.09 10.54 11.65
N GLN A 67 13.25 10.31 12.28
CA GLN A 67 14.51 10.99 11.95
C GLN A 67 14.85 10.97 10.46
N SER A 68 14.50 9.90 9.76
CA SER A 68 14.68 9.80 8.30
C SER A 68 13.96 10.89 7.50
N PHE A 69 12.83 11.42 8.00
CA PHE A 69 12.14 12.54 7.37
C PHE A 69 12.94 13.84 7.54
N LEU A 70 13.44 14.10 8.75
CA LEU A 70 14.26 15.27 9.06
C LEU A 70 15.59 15.26 8.28
N ASP A 71 16.20 14.08 8.12
CA ASP A 71 17.41 13.90 7.33
C ASP A 71 17.19 14.22 5.84
N LEU A 72 16.01 13.86 5.29
CA LEU A 72 15.62 14.19 3.91
C LEU A 72 15.39 15.69 3.70
N GLU A 73 14.83 16.39 4.69
CA GLU A 73 14.67 17.85 4.64
C GLU A 73 16.01 18.61 4.75
N SER A 74 16.97 18.03 5.48
CA SER A 74 18.33 18.54 5.66
C SER A 74 19.20 18.38 4.39
N ASP A 75 18.84 17.46 3.49
CA ASP A 75 19.65 17.17 2.32
C ASP A 75 19.65 18.37 1.34
N LYS A 76 20.84 18.78 0.88
CA LYS A 76 21.04 20.03 0.12
C LYS A 76 20.37 20.04 -1.26
N ASN A 77 19.79 18.92 -1.70
CA ASN A 77 19.03 18.80 -2.93
C ASN A 77 17.55 19.17 -2.75
N LYS A 78 17.28 20.39 -2.24
CA LYS A 78 15.92 20.93 -2.02
C LYS A 78 15.03 20.96 -3.27
N LYS A 79 15.60 20.77 -4.45
CA LYS A 79 14.86 20.80 -5.72
C LYS A 79 14.06 19.50 -5.94
N GLU A 80 14.66 18.33 -5.73
CA GLU A 80 13.96 17.03 -5.86
C GLU A 80 12.88 16.81 -4.78
N VAL A 81 13.08 17.36 -3.57
CA VAL A 81 12.09 17.31 -2.47
C VAL A 81 10.89 18.22 -2.76
N ARG A 82 11.07 19.30 -3.54
CA ARG A 82 10.00 20.22 -3.94
C ARG A 82 9.31 19.81 -5.25
N GLU A 83 9.97 19.01 -6.09
CA GLU A 83 9.46 18.48 -7.37
C GLU A 83 8.91 17.04 -7.21
N GLY A 84 8.25 16.75 -6.09
CA GLY A 84 7.58 15.47 -5.86
C GLY A 84 6.31 15.30 -6.71
N ILE A 85 5.73 14.10 -6.67
CA ILE A 85 4.42 13.82 -7.28
C ILE A 85 3.36 13.65 -6.19
N SER A 86 2.08 13.90 -6.49
CA SER A 86 1.01 13.62 -5.53
C SER A 86 0.55 12.16 -5.62
N LEU A 87 0.03 11.64 -4.51
CA LEU A 87 -0.67 10.35 -4.47
C LEU A 87 -1.86 10.33 -5.45
N THR A 88 -2.57 11.46 -5.57
CA THR A 88 -3.63 11.65 -6.58
C THR A 88 -3.12 11.39 -7.99
N SER A 89 -1.93 11.90 -8.35
CA SER A 89 -1.31 11.62 -9.65
C SER A 89 -1.00 10.13 -9.84
N CYS A 90 -0.53 9.45 -8.78
CA CYS A 90 -0.31 8.01 -8.81
C CYS A 90 -1.62 7.22 -9.02
N LEU A 91 -2.70 7.61 -8.33
CA LEU A 91 -4.01 6.97 -8.46
C LEU A 91 -4.61 7.20 -9.86
N ASN A 92 -4.47 8.42 -10.39
CA ASN A 92 -4.85 8.74 -11.76
C ASN A 92 -4.08 7.91 -12.78
N ALA A 93 -2.77 7.73 -12.59
CA ALA A 93 -1.96 6.86 -13.44
C ALA A 93 -2.41 5.40 -13.35
N PHE A 94 -2.73 4.92 -12.14
CA PHE A 94 -3.20 3.56 -11.91
C PHE A 94 -4.54 3.25 -12.61
N THR A 95 -5.47 4.21 -12.63
CA THR A 95 -6.78 4.04 -13.29
C THR A 95 -6.84 4.59 -14.71
N LYS A 96 -5.70 5.00 -15.26
CA LYS A 96 -5.64 5.54 -16.62
C LYS A 96 -6.01 4.45 -17.60
N GLU A 97 -6.70 4.84 -18.67
CA GLU A 97 -6.94 3.97 -19.81
C GLU A 97 -5.66 3.84 -20.63
N GLU A 98 -5.28 2.60 -20.91
CA GLU A 98 -4.06 2.26 -21.65
C GLU A 98 -4.46 1.46 -22.90
N GLN A 99 -3.88 1.81 -24.05
CA GLN A 99 -4.00 0.98 -25.24
C GLN A 99 -2.93 -0.11 -25.19
N LEU A 100 -3.34 -1.36 -25.37
CA LEU A 100 -2.40 -2.46 -25.48
C LEU A 100 -1.61 -2.31 -26.78
N GLU A 101 -0.29 -2.26 -26.63
CA GLU A 101 0.66 -2.30 -27.75
C GLU A 101 0.58 -3.65 -28.47
N GLU A 102 1.11 -3.73 -29.68
CA GLU A 102 0.98 -4.93 -30.53
C GLU A 102 1.50 -6.22 -29.85
N ALA A 103 2.57 -6.09 -29.06
CA ALA A 103 3.15 -7.18 -28.27
C ALA A 103 2.23 -7.69 -27.15
N ASP A 104 1.36 -6.82 -26.62
CA ASP A 104 0.40 -7.11 -25.55
C ASP A 104 -1.06 -7.18 -26.06
N SER A 105 -1.23 -7.26 -27.37
CA SER A 105 -2.55 -7.20 -28.02
C SER A 105 -3.47 -8.32 -27.55
N TRP A 106 -4.74 -7.98 -27.32
CA TRP A 106 -5.73 -8.92 -26.82
C TRP A 106 -6.25 -9.84 -27.92
N TYR A 107 -6.21 -11.15 -27.68
CA TYR A 107 -6.80 -12.12 -28.61
C TYR A 107 -8.32 -12.15 -28.46
N CYS A 108 -9.03 -11.71 -29.50
CA CYS A 108 -10.49 -11.70 -29.48
C CYS A 108 -11.06 -13.10 -29.79
N PRO A 109 -11.79 -13.75 -28.86
CA PRO A 109 -12.30 -15.10 -29.06
C PRO A 109 -13.42 -15.17 -30.12
N ASN A 110 -14.07 -14.05 -30.44
CA ASN A 110 -15.09 -13.96 -31.49
C ASN A 110 -14.47 -13.76 -32.87
N CYS A 111 -13.51 -12.83 -32.98
CA CYS A 111 -12.88 -12.49 -34.26
C CYS A 111 -11.70 -13.40 -34.62
N LYS A 112 -11.26 -14.25 -33.69
CA LYS A 112 -10.13 -15.18 -33.84
C LYS A 112 -8.81 -14.50 -34.24
N THR A 113 -8.61 -13.26 -33.82
CA THR A 113 -7.43 -12.45 -34.16
C THR A 113 -7.04 -11.52 -33.01
N HIS A 114 -5.76 -11.13 -32.96
CA HIS A 114 -5.24 -10.13 -32.04
C HIS A 114 -5.78 -8.74 -32.41
N ARG A 115 -6.23 -8.00 -31.41
CA ARG A 115 -6.76 -6.64 -31.56
C ARG A 115 -6.13 -5.73 -30.52
N SER A 116 -5.82 -4.51 -30.96
CA SER A 116 -5.58 -3.43 -30.01
C SER A 116 -6.88 -3.13 -29.29
N VAL A 117 -6.82 -3.09 -27.96
CA VAL A 117 -7.95 -2.77 -27.08
C VAL A 117 -7.49 -1.73 -26.08
N THR A 118 -8.43 -0.88 -25.67
CA THR A 118 -8.24 0.00 -24.52
C THR A 118 -8.59 -0.78 -23.26
N MET A 119 -7.62 -0.91 -22.34
CA MET A 119 -7.81 -1.52 -21.03
C MET A 119 -7.87 -0.42 -19.98
N LYS A 120 -8.86 -0.52 -19.08
CA LYS A 120 -9.02 0.37 -17.93
C LYS A 120 -8.99 -0.43 -16.65
N THR A 121 -8.18 0.00 -15.70
CA THR A 121 -8.24 -0.52 -14.33
C THR A 121 -9.07 0.43 -13.48
N SER A 122 -9.95 -0.10 -12.63
CA SER A 122 -10.77 0.71 -11.70
C SER A 122 -11.02 -0.08 -10.42
N LEU A 123 -11.24 0.62 -9.30
CA LEU A 123 -11.51 -0.02 -8.02
C LEU A 123 -13.00 -0.35 -7.95
N TRP A 124 -13.37 -1.60 -7.69
CA TRP A 124 -14.78 -1.92 -7.49
C TRP A 124 -15.29 -1.40 -6.14
N LYS A 125 -14.53 -1.62 -5.07
CA LYS A 125 -14.78 -1.13 -3.71
C LYS A 125 -13.45 -0.95 -2.98
N THR A 126 -13.43 -0.11 -1.93
CA THR A 126 -12.29 0.01 -1.02
C THR A 126 -12.63 -0.59 0.35
N PRO A 127 -11.65 -1.19 1.06
CA PRO A 127 -11.83 -1.73 2.41
C PRO A 127 -11.86 -0.62 3.47
N ASP A 128 -12.31 -0.94 4.70
CA ASP A 128 -12.30 0.01 5.83
C ASP A 128 -10.87 0.44 6.20
N ILE A 129 -9.89 -0.47 6.05
CA ILE A 129 -8.46 -0.18 6.19
C ILE A 129 -7.82 -0.27 4.81
N LEU A 130 -7.49 0.88 4.22
CA LEU A 130 -6.87 0.99 2.91
C LEU A 130 -5.34 0.98 3.02
N VAL A 131 -4.71 -0.02 2.41
CA VAL A 131 -3.24 -0.08 2.28
C VAL A 131 -2.84 0.35 0.88
N ILE A 132 -2.07 1.43 0.77
CA ILE A 132 -1.54 1.93 -0.50
C ILE A 132 -0.05 1.60 -0.59
N HIS A 133 0.29 0.73 -1.55
CA HIS A 133 1.69 0.41 -1.84
C HIS A 133 2.19 1.22 -3.03
N ILE A 134 3.22 2.03 -2.82
CA ILE A 134 3.90 2.76 -3.90
C ILE A 134 4.96 1.84 -4.52
N LYS A 135 4.79 1.47 -5.79
CA LYS A 135 5.71 0.61 -6.54
C LYS A 135 7.03 1.34 -6.83
N ARG A 136 7.93 1.36 -5.85
CA ARG A 136 9.22 2.08 -5.92
C ARG A 136 10.35 1.27 -6.56
N PHE A 137 10.17 -0.02 -6.82
CA PHE A 137 11.23 -0.85 -7.38
C PHE A 137 10.94 -1.17 -8.84
N HIS A 138 11.91 -0.85 -9.68
CA HIS A 138 11.90 -1.19 -11.09
C HIS A 138 13.08 -2.12 -11.38
N CYS A 139 12.77 -3.28 -11.96
CA CYS A 139 13.75 -4.28 -12.33
C CYS A 139 13.52 -4.64 -13.80
N SER A 140 14.44 -4.22 -14.65
CA SER A 140 14.54 -4.64 -16.05
C SER A 140 15.70 -5.63 -16.21
N ALA A 141 15.89 -6.16 -17.43
CA ALA A 141 17.00 -7.06 -17.72
C ALA A 141 18.39 -6.45 -17.44
N ARG A 142 18.51 -5.11 -17.47
CA ARG A 142 19.78 -4.40 -17.31
C ARG A 142 19.86 -3.54 -16.05
N TRP A 143 18.73 -3.08 -15.54
CA TRP A 143 18.70 -2.06 -14.47
C TRP A 143 17.83 -2.49 -13.31
N ARG A 144 18.34 -2.25 -12.11
CA ARG A 144 17.67 -2.49 -10.84
C ARG A 144 17.74 -1.21 -10.05
N GLU A 145 16.64 -0.52 -9.89
CA GLU A 145 16.63 0.80 -9.28
C GLU A 145 15.48 0.96 -8.30
N LYS A 146 15.71 1.85 -7.32
CA LYS A 146 14.68 2.34 -6.42
C LYS A 146 14.33 3.77 -6.85
N ILE A 147 13.07 3.98 -7.18
CA ILE A 147 12.48 5.27 -7.47
C ILE A 147 12.39 6.06 -6.16
N ARG A 148 13.20 7.11 -6.07
CA ARG A 148 13.33 7.97 -4.89
C ARG A 148 12.41 9.19 -4.89
N THR A 149 11.66 9.40 -5.97
CA THR A 149 10.71 10.52 -6.10
C THR A 149 9.83 10.63 -4.87
N LEU A 150 9.78 11.82 -4.28
CA LEU A 150 8.91 12.11 -3.15
C LEU A 150 7.45 11.99 -3.60
N VAL A 151 6.61 11.36 -2.78
CA VAL A 151 5.18 11.28 -3.03
C VAL A 151 4.46 12.02 -1.92
N HIS A 152 3.77 13.09 -2.28
CA HIS A 152 2.93 13.86 -1.36
C HIS A 152 1.59 13.17 -1.20
N PHE A 153 1.19 12.89 0.04
CA PHE A 153 -0.10 12.31 0.39
C PHE A 153 -0.71 13.10 1.55
N PRO A 154 -2.04 13.23 1.61
CA PRO A 154 -2.71 13.91 2.72
C PRO A 154 -2.63 13.05 3.99
N HIS A 155 -2.55 13.71 5.16
CA HIS A 155 -2.62 13.03 6.45
C HIS A 155 -4.07 12.74 6.86
N SER A 156 -5.02 13.52 6.35
CA SER A 156 -6.45 13.36 6.60
C SER A 156 -7.24 13.73 5.36
N GLY A 157 -8.46 13.19 5.21
CA GLY A 157 -9.37 13.60 4.16
C GLY A 157 -9.03 13.07 2.76
N LEU A 158 -8.39 11.90 2.65
CA LEU A 158 -8.14 11.28 1.35
C LEU A 158 -9.46 10.73 0.75
N GLU A 159 -10.01 11.42 -0.24
CA GLU A 159 -11.23 11.02 -0.94
C GLU A 159 -10.95 9.96 -2.03
N MET A 160 -11.41 8.72 -1.85
CA MET A 160 -11.20 7.62 -2.80
C MET A 160 -12.30 7.49 -3.87
N ALA A 161 -13.43 8.17 -3.68
CA ALA A 161 -14.60 8.08 -4.57
C ALA A 161 -14.30 8.27 -6.07
N PRO A 162 -13.38 9.15 -6.51
CA PRO A 162 -13.09 9.34 -7.94
C PRO A 162 -12.55 8.10 -8.67
N TRP A 163 -11.95 7.15 -7.94
CA TRP A 163 -11.31 5.96 -8.52
C TRP A 163 -12.13 4.67 -8.31
N VAL A 164 -13.31 4.78 -7.69
CA VAL A 164 -14.21 3.65 -7.39
C VAL A 164 -15.37 3.61 -8.39
N CYS A 165 -15.68 2.43 -8.92
CA CYS A 165 -16.78 2.21 -9.86
C CYS A 165 -18.14 2.60 -9.23
N PRO A 166 -18.99 3.37 -9.92
CA PRO A 166 -20.31 3.78 -9.40
C PRO A 166 -21.23 2.59 -9.06
N ASP A 167 -21.22 1.54 -9.88
CA ASP A 167 -22.13 0.39 -9.81
C ASP A 167 -21.95 -0.49 -8.55
N SER A 168 -20.89 -0.30 -7.77
CA SER A 168 -20.70 -1.03 -6.51
C SER A 168 -21.57 -0.51 -5.37
N THR A 169 -22.22 0.64 -5.54
CA THR A 169 -23.07 1.29 -4.53
C THR A 169 -24.58 1.12 -4.76
N ASP A 170 -24.99 0.61 -5.93
CA ASP A 170 -26.39 0.38 -6.32
C ASP A 170 -26.80 -1.09 -6.13
N ARG A 171 -26.86 -1.55 -4.87
CA ARG A 171 -27.81 -2.61 -4.51
C ARG A 171 -29.12 -1.93 -4.07
N PRO A 172 -30.29 -2.26 -4.65
CA PRO A 172 -31.56 -1.62 -4.31
C PRO A 172 -31.80 -1.69 -2.79
N ALA A 173 -32.24 -0.56 -2.23
CA ALA A 173 -32.41 -0.34 -0.79
C ALA A 173 -33.28 -1.41 -0.10
N ALA A 174 -34.13 -2.13 -0.84
CA ALA A 174 -35.01 -3.18 -0.33
C ALA A 174 -34.28 -4.45 0.19
N ALA A 175 -32.98 -4.63 -0.11
CA ALA A 175 -32.20 -5.77 0.37
C ALA A 175 -31.27 -5.44 1.56
N ARG A 176 -31.28 -4.20 2.07
CA ARG A 176 -30.45 -3.78 3.20
C ARG A 176 -31.28 -3.84 4.48
N GLY A 177 -30.96 -4.79 5.36
CA GLY A 177 -31.40 -4.72 6.75
C GLY A 177 -30.90 -3.41 7.40
N PRO A 178 -31.49 -2.99 8.54
CA PRO A 178 -31.30 -1.65 9.11
C PRO A 178 -29.85 -1.29 9.52
N ALA A 179 -28.90 -2.23 9.43
CA ALA A 179 -27.50 -2.04 9.82
C ALA A 179 -26.55 -1.56 8.69
N HIS A 180 -26.97 -1.51 7.41
CA HIS A 180 -26.07 -1.20 6.28
C HIS A 180 -26.51 -0.02 5.39
N ALA A 181 -27.33 0.88 5.93
CA ALA A 181 -27.87 2.04 5.21
C ALA A 181 -26.95 3.28 5.19
N HIS A 182 -25.67 3.17 5.56
CA HIS A 182 -24.78 4.33 5.75
C HIS A 182 -23.67 4.54 4.69
N SER A 183 -23.71 3.82 3.56
CA SER A 183 -22.67 3.99 2.52
C SER A 183 -23.27 4.33 1.16
N SER A 184 -23.80 5.53 1.05
CA SER A 184 -24.12 6.21 -0.21
C SER A 184 -23.11 7.34 -0.40
N ARG A 185 -21.97 7.04 -1.03
CA ARG A 185 -20.89 7.98 -1.45
C ARG A 185 -20.22 8.86 -0.37
N GLY A 186 -20.76 8.97 0.84
CA GLY A 186 -20.27 9.88 1.88
C GLY A 186 -19.14 9.34 2.76
N HIS A 187 -18.73 8.08 2.60
CA HIS A 187 -17.77 7.43 3.52
C HIS A 187 -16.62 6.73 2.78
N LEU A 188 -16.07 7.37 1.75
CA LEU A 188 -14.83 6.93 1.08
C LEU A 188 -13.68 7.91 1.38
N VAL A 189 -13.71 8.50 2.57
CA VAL A 189 -12.71 9.43 3.07
C VAL A 189 -11.83 8.69 4.06
N TYR A 190 -10.52 8.76 3.86
CA TYR A 190 -9.54 8.05 4.67
C TYR A 190 -8.58 9.01 5.35
N ASP A 191 -8.29 8.74 6.61
CA ASP A 191 -7.21 9.39 7.36
C ASP A 191 -6.02 8.43 7.47
N LEU A 192 -4.82 9.00 7.33
CA LEU A 192 -3.58 8.27 7.45
C LEU A 192 -3.28 8.01 8.93
N PHE A 193 -2.99 6.76 9.28
CA PHE A 193 -2.57 6.40 10.64
C PHE A 193 -1.19 5.73 10.69
N GLY A 194 -0.55 5.45 9.55
CA GLY A 194 0.76 4.81 9.54
C GLY A 194 1.44 4.81 8.18
N VAL A 195 2.79 4.85 8.20
CA VAL A 195 3.64 4.82 7.01
C VAL A 195 4.79 3.85 7.24
N VAL A 196 5.06 2.99 6.25
CA VAL A 196 6.26 2.15 6.22
C VAL A 196 7.28 2.78 5.29
N ASN A 197 8.38 3.27 5.88
CA ASN A 197 9.49 3.85 5.13
C ASN A 197 10.55 2.79 4.83
N HIS A 198 10.96 2.69 3.57
CA HIS A 198 12.10 1.89 3.15
C HIS A 198 13.32 2.79 2.95
N VAL A 199 14.43 2.51 3.62
CA VAL A 199 15.74 3.15 3.43
C VAL A 199 16.66 2.16 2.71
N GLY A 200 17.66 2.62 1.95
CA GLY A 200 18.51 1.73 1.15
C GLY A 200 17.93 1.36 -0.22
N GLY A 201 18.55 0.38 -0.87
CA GLY A 201 18.29 -0.03 -2.26
C GLY A 201 17.63 -1.41 -2.35
N MET A 202 17.39 -1.91 -3.57
CA MET A 202 16.66 -3.16 -3.79
C MET A 202 17.37 -4.41 -3.24
N THR A 203 18.69 -4.35 -3.07
CA THR A 203 19.52 -5.46 -2.59
C THR A 203 19.84 -5.38 -1.09
N GLY A 204 19.43 -4.32 -0.41
CA GLY A 204 19.67 -4.13 1.02
C GLY A 204 19.20 -2.76 1.51
N GLY A 205 18.55 -2.77 2.67
CA GLY A 205 17.87 -1.64 3.28
C GLY A 205 17.26 -1.98 4.63
#